data_AF-A0A7G5CA85-F1
#
_entry.id   AF-A0A7G5CA85-F1
#
_cell.length_a   1.000
_cell.length_b   1.000
_cell.length_c   1.000
_cell.angle_alpha   90.00
_cell.angle_beta   90.00
_cell.angle_gamma   90.00
#
_symmetry.space_group_name_H-M   'P 1'
#
loop_
_entity.id
_entity.type
_entity.pdbx_description
1 polymer ?
#
loop_
_entity_poly.entity_id
_entity_poly.type
_entity_poly.pdbx_seq_one_letter_code
_entity_poly.pdbx_strand_id
1 'polypeptide(L)' 'MPSPYSEDLREQVLKAVDEKTMTIKRISEIFKLNIKTIYLWRKRKKETGNIKPSSGYQKGD' A
#
# COMPACT_ATOMS: atom_id res chain seq x y z
N MET A 1 -9.59 17.26 -3.02
CA MET A 1 -9.35 16.07 -2.18
C MET A 1 -7.99 15.51 -2.54
N PRO A 2 -7.09 15.19 -1.60
CA PRO A 2 -5.85 14.51 -1.96
C PRO A 2 -6.24 13.17 -2.58
N SER A 3 -5.94 13.00 -3.87
CA SER A 3 -6.23 11.77 -4.59
C SER A 3 -5.63 10.59 -3.83
N PRO A 4 -6.40 9.53 -3.56
CA PRO A 4 -5.84 8.34 -2.92
C PRO A 4 -4.70 7.81 -3.79
N TYR A 5 -3.56 7.45 -3.18
CA TYR A 5 -2.49 6.75 -3.89
C TYR A 5 -3.06 5.60 -4.72
N SER A 6 -2.70 5.52 -5.99
CA SER A 6 -3.19 4.51 -6.93
C SER A 6 -3.06 3.11 -6.35
N GLU A 7 -4.05 2.26 -6.59
CA GLU A 7 -4.06 0.87 -6.11
C GLU A 7 -2.84 0.10 -6.62
N ASP A 8 -2.45 0.35 -7.88
CA ASP A 8 -1.25 -0.19 -8.52
C ASP A 8 0.02 0.09 -7.71
N LEU A 9 0.20 1.33 -7.24
CA LEU A 9 1.35 1.73 -6.42
C LEU A 9 1.39 0.95 -5.09
N ARG A 10 0.23 0.71 -4.47
CA ARG A 10 0.14 -0.02 -3.21
C ARG A 10 0.47 -1.50 -3.40
N GLU A 11 -0.03 -2.09 -4.47
CA GLU A 11 0.27 -3.48 -4.82
C GLU A 11 1.75 -3.67 -5.15
N GLN A 12 2.35 -2.79 -5.97
CA GLN A 12 3.78 -2.85 -6.28
C GLN A 12 4.65 -2.73 -5.02
N VAL A 13 4.36 -1.76 -4.15
CA VAL A 13 5.08 -1.56 -2.89
C VAL A 13 4.93 -2.78 -1.97
N LEU A 14 3.73 -3.31 -1.82
CA LEU A 14 3.49 -4.46 -0.96
C LEU A 14 4.08 -5.75 -1.52
N LYS A 15 4.11 -5.92 -2.85
CA LYS A 15 4.78 -7.05 -3.51
C LYS A 15 6.29 -7.00 -3.25
N ALA A 16 6.92 -5.84 -3.41
CA ALA A 16 8.33 -5.64 -3.10
C ALA A 16 8.66 -5.90 -1.60
N VAL A 17 7.75 -5.57 -0.70
CA VAL A 17 7.89 -5.90 0.74
C VAL A 17 7.72 -7.41 1.01
N ASP A 18 6.80 -8.07 0.29
CA ASP A 18 6.48 -9.50 0.41
C ASP A 18 7.63 -10.38 -0.08
N GLU A 19 8.22 -10.01 -1.22
CA GLU A 19 9.38 -10.68 -1.82
C GLU A 19 10.64 -10.60 -0.94
N LYS A 20 10.64 -9.74 0.10
CA LYS A 20 11.77 -9.50 1.04
C LYS A 20 13.10 -9.19 0.37
N THR A 21 13.11 -8.89 -0.93
CA THR A 21 14.29 -8.53 -1.71
C THR A 21 14.84 -7.17 -1.31
N MET A 22 14.01 -6.29 -0.74
CA MET A 22 14.39 -4.95 -0.31
C MET A 22 13.87 -4.60 1.08
N THR A 23 14.61 -3.75 1.79
CA THR A 23 14.14 -3.18 3.05
C THR A 23 13.11 -2.08 2.80
N ILE A 24 12.18 -1.90 3.75
CA ILE A 24 11.15 -0.84 3.68
C ILE A 24 11.76 0.54 3.47
N LYS A 25 12.97 0.79 3.99
CA LYS A 25 13.71 2.04 3.81
C LYS A 25 14.07 2.26 2.33
N ARG A 26 14.61 1.23 1.66
CA ARG A 26 14.94 1.26 0.23
C ARG A 26 13.70 1.47 -0.63
N ILE A 27 12.61 0.78 -0.32
CA ILE A 27 11.33 0.91 -1.01
C ILE A 27 10.77 2.34 -0.84
N SER A 28 10.88 2.90 0.36
CA SER A 28 10.51 4.29 0.64
C SER A 28 11.27 5.29 -0.22
N GLU A 29 12.57 5.09 -0.43
CA GLU A 29 13.38 5.95 -1.31
C GLU A 29 13.01 5.80 -2.79
N ILE A 30 12.80 4.57 -3.27
CA ILE A 30 12.45 4.28 -4.67
C ILE A 30 11.08 4.87 -5.02
N PHE A 31 10.09 4.64 -4.17
CA PHE A 31 8.71 5.09 -4.39
C PHE A 31 8.46 6.51 -3.87
N LYS A 32 9.46 7.15 -3.24
CA LYS A 32 9.35 8.45 -2.56
C LYS A 32 8.17 8.51 -1.58
N LEU A 33 7.92 7.40 -0.89
CA LEU A 33 6.83 7.25 0.07
C LEU A 33 7.37 7.30 1.49
N ASN A 34 6.53 7.73 2.43
CA ASN A 34 6.89 7.66 3.84
C ASN A 34 6.91 6.20 4.31
N ILE A 35 7.97 5.80 5.03
CA ILE A 35 8.12 4.49 5.67
C ILE A 35 6.87 4.13 6.50
N LYS A 36 6.29 5.11 7.21
CA LYS A 36 5.06 4.91 8.00
C LYS A 36 3.88 4.46 7.14
N THR A 37 3.75 5.02 5.93
CA THR A 37 2.69 4.64 4.97
C THR A 37 2.84 3.18 4.53
N ILE A 38 4.07 2.74 4.26
CA ILE A 38 4.36 1.36 3.87
C ILE A 38 4.04 0.40 5.03
N TYR A 39 4.43 0.76 6.27
CA TYR A 39 4.07 -0.02 7.46
C TYR A 39 2.55 -0.12 7.65
N LEU A 40 1.82 0.97 7.43
CA LEU A 40 0.36 0.99 7.53
C LEU A 40 -0.28 0.05 6.50
N TRP A 41 0.20 0.07 5.26
CA TRP A 41 -0.28 -0.84 4.20
C TRP A 41 0.04 -2.29 4.51
N ARG A 42 1.25 -2.59 5.00
CA ARG A 42 1.63 -3.94 5.42
C ARG A 42 0.75 -4.45 6.57
N LYS A 43 0.47 -3.59 7.56
CA LYS A 43 -0.41 -3.91 8.69
C LYS A 43 -1.84 -4.21 8.19
N ARG A 44 -2.39 -3.36 7.33
CA ARG A 44 -3.71 -3.55 6.72
C ARG A 44 -3.78 -4.85 5.90
N LYS A 45 -2.76 -5.17 5.09
CA LYS A 45 -2.68 -6.46 4.36
C LYS A 45 -2.71 -7.65 5.33
N LYS A 46 -2.01 -7.57 6.47
CA LYS A 46 -2.00 -8.63 7.49
C LYS A 46 -3.33 -8.76 8.24
N GLU A 47 -3.97 -7.64 8.58
CA GLU A 47 -5.24 -7.62 9.33
C GLU A 47 -6.45 -8.00 8.47
N THR A 48 -6.51 -7.52 7.23
CA THR A 48 -7.66 -7.71 6.34
C THR A 48 -7.48 -8.85 5.33
N GLY A 49 -6.25 -9.35 5.14
CA GLY A 49 -5.92 -10.32 4.09
C GLY A 49 -6.07 -9.75 2.67
N ASN A 50 -6.47 -8.48 2.53
CA ASN A 50 -6.78 -7.83 1.27
C ASN A 50 -6.05 -6.49 1.18
N ILE A 51 -5.40 -6.24 0.04
CA ILE A 51 -4.62 -5.02 -0.24
C ILE A 51 -5.54 -3.88 -0.67
N LYS A 52 -6.75 -4.22 -1.12
CA LYS A 52 -7.72 -3.25 -1.62
C LYS A 52 -8.06 -2.24 -0.52
N PRO A 53 -8.20 -0.93 -0.85
CA PRO A 53 -8.97 -0.05 0.01
C PRO A 53 -10.33 -0.70 0.23
N SER A 54 -10.98 -0.51 1.41
CA SER A 54 -12.39 -0.88 1.54
C SER A 54 -13.11 -0.25 0.36
N SER A 55 -13.51 -1.07 -0.62
CA SER A 55 -14.32 -0.67 -1.75
C SER A 55 -15.72 -0.44 -1.22
N GLY A 56 -15.85 0.57 -0.37
CA GLY A 56 -17.07 1.08 0.22
C GLY A 56 -17.42 2.46 -0.33
N TYR A 57 -16.83 2.87 -1.46
CA TYR A 57 -17.48 3.87 -2.30
C TYR A 57 -18.62 3.14 -3.00
N GLN A 58 -19.72 3.00 -2.27
CA GLN A 58 -21.02 2.63 -2.78
C GLN A 58 -21.27 3.49 -4.03
N LYS A 59 -21.29 2.84 -5.18
CA LYS A 59 -21.78 3.42 -6.43
C LYS A 59 -23.23 3.80 -6.12
N GLY A 60 -23.50 5.10 -5.99
CA GLY A 60 -24.85 5.60 -5.84
C GLY A 60 -25.66 5.15 -7.05
N ASP A 61 -26.77 4.46 -6.77
CA ASP A 61 -27.89 4.29 -7.69
C ASP A 61 -28.64 5.63 -7.81
#